data_AF-A0A2M8PUH8-F1
#
_entry.id   AF-A0A2M8PUH8-F1
#
_cell.length_a   1.000
_cell.length_b   1.000
_cell.length_c   1.000
_cell.angle_alpha   90.00
_cell.angle_beta   90.00
_cell.angle_gamma   90.00
#
_symmetry.space_group_name_H-M   'P 1'
#
loop_
_entity.id
_entity.type
_entity.pdbx_description
1 polymer ?
#
loop_
_entity_poly.entity_id
_entity_poly.type
_entity_poly.pdbx_seq_one_letter_code
_entity_poly.pdbx_strand_id
1 'polypeptide(L)'
;MVAAALCIFDTSPIYVKISPLLIVRLREDSTSMTDWRSIVEEQILKAIGDGTMKDLPGVGKPLRLDDDPHTPTELRLAHKLLKENDLAPEWIVMGREIERQRDLLRQNMQRGMKAYKGALGDAARLSDAEQSSRRRERAEATWRTAQQAFDEAIQHLNRAILAYNLKVPPGIDQKPLLDLQRELQRLQ
;
A
#
# COMPACT_ATOMS: atom_id res chain seq x y z
N MET A 1 54.18 13.93 -13.23
CA MET A 1 54.44 12.53 -13.61
C MET A 1 53.10 11.85 -13.85
N VAL A 2 52.88 11.41 -15.10
CA VAL A 2 52.02 10.31 -15.56
C VAL A 2 50.54 10.38 -15.10
N ALA A 3 49.60 10.88 -15.90
CA ALA A 3 49.02 10.33 -17.14
C ALA A 3 48.04 9.16 -16.92
N ALA A 4 46.97 9.21 -17.73
CA ALA A 4 46.02 8.16 -18.12
C ALA A 4 44.98 7.74 -17.05
N ALA A 5 43.71 7.45 -17.38
CA ALA A 5 42.89 7.55 -18.59
C ALA A 5 41.43 7.33 -18.10
N LEU A 6 40.49 8.21 -18.42
CA LEU A 6 39.56 8.13 -19.56
C LEU A 6 38.43 7.09 -19.40
N CYS A 7 37.18 7.58 -19.34
CA CYS A 7 36.02 7.10 -20.11
C CYS A 7 34.81 8.02 -19.76
N ILE A 8 34.58 9.08 -20.55
CA ILE A 8 33.56 9.16 -21.62
C ILE A 8 32.14 9.22 -21.06
N PHE A 9 31.55 10.41 -21.05
CA PHE A 9 30.17 10.66 -21.49
C PHE A 9 30.10 12.10 -22.00
N ASP A 10 30.35 12.22 -23.30
CA ASP A 10 30.03 13.38 -24.12
C ASP A 10 28.52 13.35 -24.40
N THR A 11 27.83 14.48 -24.19
CA THR A 11 26.77 14.98 -25.09
C THR A 11 26.27 16.34 -24.61
N SER A 12 27.05 17.34 -24.99
CA SER A 12 26.78 18.78 -25.05
C SER A 12 25.31 19.19 -25.33
N PRO A 13 24.75 20.20 -24.64
CA PRO A 13 23.65 21.00 -25.18
C PRO A 13 24.24 22.03 -26.15
N ILE A 14 23.94 21.87 -27.43
CA ILE A 14 24.37 22.78 -28.51
C ILE A 14 23.67 24.14 -28.31
N TYR A 15 24.43 25.12 -27.82
CA TYR A 15 24.10 26.54 -27.95
C TYR A 15 24.16 26.93 -29.43
N VAL A 16 23.01 27.16 -30.06
CA VAL A 16 22.93 27.84 -31.37
C VAL A 16 22.66 29.32 -31.13
N LYS A 17 23.57 30.16 -31.65
CA LYS A 17 23.52 31.64 -31.65
C LYS A 17 22.12 32.19 -31.93
N ILE A 18 21.58 32.99 -31.01
CA ILE A 18 20.37 33.80 -31.23
C ILE A 18 20.82 35.22 -31.62
N SER A 19 20.55 35.60 -32.87
CA SER A 19 20.55 36.98 -33.34
C SER A 19 19.41 37.77 -32.66
N PRO A 20 19.58 39.05 -32.29
CA PRO A 20 18.64 39.74 -31.42
C PRO A 20 17.56 40.47 -32.22
N LEU A 21 16.64 39.75 -32.87
CA LEU A 21 15.48 40.41 -33.53
C LEU A 21 14.40 39.41 -33.95
N LEU A 22 13.64 38.87 -32.98
CA LEU A 22 12.21 38.54 -33.13
C LEU A 22 11.67 38.03 -31.78
N ILE A 23 10.85 38.82 -31.08
CA ILE A 23 9.98 38.28 -30.04
C ILE A 23 8.82 37.61 -30.76
N VAL A 24 8.97 36.32 -31.08
CA VAL A 24 7.81 35.48 -31.37
C VAL A 24 7.32 34.98 -30.03
N ARG A 25 6.14 35.44 -29.62
CA ARG A 25 5.39 34.82 -28.52
C ARG A 25 5.26 33.33 -28.84
N LEU A 26 5.98 32.48 -28.13
CA LEU A 26 5.62 31.08 -28.06
C LEU A 26 4.29 31.03 -27.31
N ARG A 27 3.21 30.81 -28.07
CA ARG A 27 1.95 30.34 -27.52
C ARG A 27 2.26 29.00 -26.90
N GLU A 28 2.21 28.93 -25.57
CA GLU A 28 2.17 27.67 -24.85
C GLU A 28 0.87 26.96 -25.26
N ASP A 29 0.93 26.18 -26.34
CA ASP A 29 -0.11 25.20 -26.60
C ASP A 29 0.13 24.07 -25.59
N SER A 30 -0.32 24.31 -24.35
CA SER A 30 -0.63 23.24 -23.42
C SER A 30 -1.85 22.52 -24.00
N THR A 31 -1.63 21.62 -24.97
CA THR A 31 -2.65 20.63 -25.35
C THR A 31 -2.88 19.77 -24.11
N SER A 32 -3.90 20.18 -23.36
CA SER A 32 -4.30 19.62 -22.08
C SER A 32 -4.51 18.12 -22.23
N MET A 33 -3.95 17.34 -21.32
CA MET A 33 -4.20 15.90 -21.16
C MET A 33 -5.71 15.55 -21.00
N THR A 34 -6.60 16.53 -20.93
CA THR A 34 -8.06 16.38 -20.90
C THR A 34 -8.70 16.33 -22.29
N ASP A 35 -8.03 16.84 -23.33
CA ASP A 35 -8.61 17.04 -24.67
C ASP A 35 -8.81 15.72 -25.45
N TRP A 36 -7.81 14.82 -25.40
CA TRP A 36 -7.90 13.53 -26.11
C TRP A 36 -9.01 12.62 -25.57
N ARG A 37 -9.29 12.66 -24.26
CA ARG A 37 -10.38 11.89 -23.65
C ARG A 37 -11.73 12.34 -24.19
N SER A 38 -11.95 13.65 -24.28
CA SER A 38 -13.18 14.24 -24.81
C SER A 38 -13.38 13.87 -26.29
N ILE A 39 -12.31 13.92 -27.08
CA ILE A 39 -12.35 13.55 -28.51
C ILE A 39 -12.67 12.06 -28.68
N VAL A 40 -12.03 11.18 -27.92
CA VAL A 40 -12.29 9.73 -27.97
C VAL A 40 -13.72 9.42 -27.53
N GLU A 41 -14.21 10.07 -26.48
CA GLU A 41 -15.58 9.86 -25.98
C GLU A 41 -16.64 10.32 -26.98
N GLU A 42 -16.45 11.47 -27.64
CA GLU A 42 -17.35 11.95 -28.69
C GLU A 42 -17.39 10.98 -29.89
N GLN A 43 -16.25 10.41 -30.27
CA GLN A 43 -16.17 9.41 -31.34
C GLN A 43 -16.84 8.08 -30.97
N ILE A 44 -16.66 7.62 -29.72
CA ILE A 44 -17.34 6.43 -29.19
C ILE A 44 -18.86 6.65 -29.22
N LEU A 45 -19.35 7.79 -28.73
CA LEU A 45 -20.77 8.11 -28.70
C LEU A 45 -21.38 8.20 -30.11
N LYS A 46 -20.67 8.81 -31.08
CA LYS A 46 -21.08 8.78 -32.50
C LYS A 46 -21.20 7.35 -33.02
N ALA A 47 -20.18 6.51 -32.83
CA ALA A 47 -20.20 5.13 -33.30
C ALA A 47 -21.30 4.27 -32.65
N ILE A 48 -21.70 4.59 -31.41
CA ILE A 48 -22.87 3.99 -30.75
C ILE A 48 -24.16 4.46 -31.42
N GLY A 49 -24.31 5.78 -31.63
CA GLY A 49 -25.50 6.40 -32.23
C GLY A 49 -25.74 5.98 -33.69
N ASP A 50 -24.67 5.88 -34.48
CA ASP A 50 -24.69 5.47 -35.88
C ASP A 50 -24.92 3.95 -36.05
N GLY A 51 -24.97 3.22 -34.93
CA GLY A 51 -25.20 1.77 -34.92
C GLY A 51 -24.02 0.95 -35.43
N THR A 52 -22.86 1.56 -35.70
CA THR A 52 -21.63 0.90 -36.14
C THR A 52 -21.14 -0.13 -35.13
N MET A 53 -21.47 0.05 -33.84
CA MET A 53 -21.14 -0.92 -32.79
C MET A 53 -22.07 -2.13 -32.69
N LYS A 54 -23.18 -2.17 -33.45
CA LYS A 54 -24.18 -3.27 -33.34
C LYS A 54 -23.70 -4.60 -33.90
N ASP A 55 -22.76 -4.60 -34.84
CA ASP A 55 -22.23 -5.81 -35.50
C ASP A 55 -20.79 -6.14 -35.09
N LEU A 56 -20.37 -5.70 -33.89
CA LEU A 56 -19.05 -6.06 -33.39
C LEU A 56 -19.01 -7.55 -33.02
N PRO A 57 -17.92 -8.26 -33.34
CA PRO A 57 -17.77 -9.66 -32.98
C PRO A 57 -17.81 -9.81 -31.45
N GLY A 58 -18.80 -10.55 -30.95
CA GLY A 58 -18.98 -10.80 -29.52
C GLY A 58 -20.04 -9.96 -28.82
N VAL A 59 -20.72 -9.04 -29.52
CA VAL A 59 -21.84 -8.26 -28.95
C VAL A 59 -22.94 -9.17 -28.42
N GLY A 60 -23.38 -8.91 -27.18
CA GLY A 60 -24.44 -9.67 -26.50
C GLY A 60 -24.07 -11.09 -26.07
N LYS A 61 -22.85 -11.55 -26.37
CA LYS A 61 -22.37 -12.86 -25.91
C LYS A 61 -21.71 -12.71 -24.53
N PRO A 62 -21.89 -13.69 -23.63
CA PRO A 62 -21.14 -13.72 -22.38
C PRO A 62 -19.63 -13.65 -22.67
N LEU A 63 -18.92 -12.80 -21.94
CA LEU A 63 -17.46 -12.75 -21.99
C LEU A 63 -16.90 -14.13 -21.67
N ARG A 64 -16.00 -14.63 -22.54
CA ARG A 64 -15.22 -15.83 -22.25
C ARG A 64 -14.10 -15.48 -21.29
N LEU A 65 -14.35 -15.65 -19.99
CA LEU A 65 -13.40 -15.36 -18.90
C LEU A 65 -12.51 -16.56 -18.54
N ASP A 66 -12.58 -17.66 -19.31
CA ASP A 66 -11.89 -18.91 -19.00
C ASP A 66 -10.60 -19.08 -19.81
N ASP A 67 -10.51 -18.41 -20.95
CA ASP A 67 -9.24 -18.26 -21.63
C ASP A 67 -8.51 -17.15 -20.87
N ASP A 68 -7.45 -17.51 -20.15
CA ASP A 68 -6.45 -16.60 -19.60
C ASP A 68 -5.32 -16.44 -20.64
N PRO A 69 -5.52 -15.74 -21.77
CA PRO A 69 -4.52 -15.65 -22.85
C PRO A 69 -3.23 -14.95 -22.41
N HIS A 70 -3.29 -14.16 -21.34
CA HIS A 70 -2.16 -13.44 -20.77
C HIS A 70 -1.44 -14.21 -19.64
N THR A 71 -1.96 -15.36 -19.22
CA THR A 71 -1.31 -16.20 -18.22
C THR A 71 -0.36 -17.18 -18.92
N PRO A 72 0.92 -17.27 -18.48
CA PRO A 72 1.85 -18.28 -18.97
C PRO A 72 1.24 -19.69 -18.94
N THR A 73 1.51 -20.50 -19.96
CA THR A 73 0.88 -21.84 -20.11
C THR A 73 1.04 -22.72 -18.88
N GLU A 74 2.18 -22.63 -18.20
CA GLU A 74 2.47 -23.32 -16.94
C GLU A 74 1.57 -22.91 -15.76
N LEU A 75 1.10 -21.67 -15.73
CA LEU A 75 0.26 -21.13 -14.64
C LEU A 75 -1.24 -21.28 -14.90
N ARG A 76 -1.67 -21.43 -16.17
CA ARG A 76 -3.09 -21.57 -16.53
C ARG A 76 -3.77 -22.74 -15.82
N LEU A 77 -3.08 -23.89 -15.72
CA LEU A 77 -3.64 -25.06 -15.03
C LEU A 77 -3.81 -24.80 -13.54
N ALA A 78 -2.82 -24.17 -12.91
CA ALA A 78 -2.88 -23.83 -11.49
C ALA A 78 -4.00 -22.81 -11.19
N HIS A 79 -4.13 -21.76 -12.00
CA HIS A 79 -5.21 -20.77 -11.86
C HIS A 79 -6.59 -21.40 -12.08
N LYS A 80 -6.73 -22.25 -13.10
CA LYS A 80 -7.97 -22.97 -13.38
C LYS A 80 -8.38 -23.88 -12.22
N LEU A 81 -7.45 -24.66 -11.68
CA LEU A 81 -7.71 -25.52 -10.51
C LEU A 81 -8.11 -24.71 -9.27
N LEU A 82 -7.45 -23.58 -9.00
CA LEU A 82 -7.81 -22.70 -7.88
C LEU A 82 -9.22 -22.11 -8.06
N LYS A 83 -9.54 -21.62 -9.26
CA LYS A 83 -10.84 -21.05 -9.63
C LYS A 83 -11.96 -22.09 -9.54
N GLU A 84 -11.72 -23.31 -10.02
CA GLU A 84 -12.71 -24.40 -10.02
C GLU A 84 -12.99 -24.96 -8.61
N ASN A 85 -12.07 -24.80 -7.66
CA ASN A 85 -12.23 -25.30 -6.29
C ASN A 85 -12.57 -24.19 -5.27
N ASP A 86 -12.86 -22.97 -5.71
CA ASP A 86 -13.05 -21.78 -4.84
C ASP A 86 -11.88 -21.54 -3.86
N LEU A 87 -10.67 -21.98 -4.22
CA LEU A 87 -9.49 -21.89 -3.37
C LEU A 87 -8.75 -20.57 -3.65
N ALA A 88 -8.62 -19.74 -2.61
CA ALA A 88 -7.81 -18.52 -2.69
C ALA A 88 -6.30 -18.87 -2.65
N PRO A 89 -5.46 -18.19 -3.46
CA PRO A 89 -4.01 -18.27 -3.34
C PRO A 89 -3.53 -18.08 -1.89
N GLU A 90 -2.46 -18.78 -1.52
CA GLU A 90 -1.93 -18.76 -0.14
C GLU A 90 -1.69 -17.34 0.39
N TRP A 91 -1.13 -16.45 -0.43
CA TRP A 91 -0.85 -15.07 -0.05
C TRP A 91 -2.14 -14.30 0.28
N ILE A 92 -3.28 -14.59 -0.35
CA ILE A 92 -4.57 -13.95 -0.01
C ILE A 92 -5.00 -14.36 1.39
N VAL A 93 -4.96 -15.66 1.69
CA VAL A 93 -5.34 -16.20 3.00
C VAL A 93 -4.42 -15.67 4.09
N MET A 94 -3.11 -15.73 3.86
CA MET A 94 -2.10 -15.18 4.77
C MET A 94 -2.28 -13.68 4.98
N GLY A 95 -2.56 -12.93 3.91
CA GLY A 95 -2.86 -11.51 3.98
C GLY A 95 -4.06 -11.21 4.88
N ARG A 96 -5.17 -11.95 4.74
CA ARG A 96 -6.35 -11.80 5.61
C ARG A 96 -6.05 -12.12 7.06
N GLU A 97 -5.26 -13.16 7.32
CA GLU A 97 -4.90 -13.53 8.69
C GLU A 97 -4.00 -12.47 9.36
N ILE A 98 -3.02 -11.92 8.62
CA ILE A 98 -2.18 -10.81 9.10
C ILE A 98 -3.04 -9.61 9.49
N GLU A 99 -4.01 -9.25 8.65
CA GLU A 99 -4.95 -8.14 8.91
C GLU A 99 -5.78 -8.40 10.18
N ARG A 100 -6.32 -9.61 10.33
CA ARG A 100 -7.08 -10.01 11.51
C ARG A 100 -6.25 -9.92 12.79
N GLN A 101 -5.03 -10.45 12.77
CA GLN A 101 -4.11 -10.42 13.92
C GLN A 101 -3.69 -8.99 14.28
N ARG A 102 -3.46 -8.15 13.27
CA ARG A 102 -3.16 -6.73 13.46
C ARG A 102 -4.29 -6.00 14.17
N ASP A 103 -5.53 -6.28 13.79
CA ASP A 103 -6.70 -5.65 14.42
C ASP A 103 -6.88 -6.10 15.86
N LEU A 104 -6.69 -7.39 16.15
CA LEU A 104 -6.70 -7.91 17.52
C LEU A 104 -5.61 -7.28 18.40
N LEU A 105 -4.39 -7.17 17.87
CA LEU A 105 -3.28 -6.50 18.56
C LEU A 105 -3.64 -5.05 18.90
N ARG A 106 -4.17 -4.30 17.94
CA ARG A 106 -4.56 -2.89 18.15
C ARG A 106 -5.67 -2.76 19.20
N GLN A 107 -6.67 -3.63 19.18
CA GLN A 107 -7.72 -3.66 20.21
C GLN A 107 -7.14 -3.95 21.61
N ASN A 108 -6.18 -4.88 21.70
CA ASN A 108 -5.50 -5.19 22.96
C ASN A 108 -4.68 -3.99 23.47
N MET A 109 -3.94 -3.33 22.59
CA MET A 109 -3.16 -2.13 22.92
C MET A 109 -4.06 -0.98 23.39
N GLN A 110 -5.19 -0.75 22.72
CA GLN A 110 -6.18 0.25 23.12
C GLN A 110 -6.76 -0.04 24.51
N ARG A 111 -7.13 -1.29 24.78
CA ARG A 111 -7.64 -1.70 26.10
C ARG A 111 -6.58 -1.53 27.18
N GLY A 112 -5.35 -1.95 26.93
CA GLY A 112 -4.22 -1.77 27.85
C GLY A 112 -3.95 -0.30 28.15
N MET A 113 -3.91 0.55 27.12
CA MET A 113 -3.70 1.99 27.26
C MET A 113 -4.81 2.66 28.08
N LYS A 114 -6.08 2.30 27.82
CA LYS A 114 -7.23 2.80 28.60
C LYS A 114 -7.14 2.40 30.06
N ALA A 115 -6.81 1.13 30.34
CA ALA A 115 -6.63 0.64 31.70
C ALA A 115 -5.48 1.36 32.43
N TYR A 116 -4.35 1.57 31.75
CA TYR A 116 -3.21 2.29 32.30
C TYR A 116 -3.54 3.76 32.63
N LYS A 117 -4.15 4.49 31.69
CA LYS A 117 -4.63 5.88 31.92
C LYS A 117 -5.62 5.94 33.09
N GLY A 118 -6.54 4.98 33.17
CA GLY A 118 -7.49 4.86 34.29
C GLY A 118 -6.81 4.66 35.63
N ALA A 119 -5.87 3.71 35.71
CA ALA A 119 -5.13 3.41 36.93
C ALA A 119 -4.29 4.61 37.43
N LEU A 120 -3.66 5.35 36.51
CA LEU A 120 -2.95 6.58 36.85
C LEU A 120 -3.91 7.68 37.35
N GLY A 121 -5.07 7.82 36.70
CA GLY A 121 -6.11 8.76 37.13
C GLY A 121 -6.63 8.43 38.53
N ASP A 122 -6.88 7.15 38.81
CA ASP A 122 -7.32 6.71 40.14
C ASP A 122 -6.25 6.92 41.20
N ALA A 123 -4.97 6.67 40.87
CA ALA A 123 -3.86 6.94 41.77
C ALA A 123 -3.72 8.45 42.07
N ALA A 124 -3.97 9.30 41.07
CA ALA A 124 -3.91 10.75 41.23
C ALA A 124 -5.05 11.35 42.09
N ARG A 125 -6.18 10.65 42.23
CA ARG A 125 -7.31 11.08 43.07
C ARG A 125 -7.13 10.76 44.56
N LEU A 126 -6.14 9.96 44.92
CA LEU A 126 -5.86 9.62 46.33
C LEU A 126 -5.17 10.79 47.03
N SER A 127 -5.69 11.17 48.20
CA SER A 127 -5.09 12.23 49.03
C SER A 127 -3.83 11.78 49.75
N ASP A 128 -3.71 10.48 50.04
CA ASP A 128 -2.53 9.88 50.67
C ASP A 128 -1.40 9.71 49.64
N ALA A 129 -0.29 10.43 49.87
CA ALA A 129 0.87 10.45 48.98
C ALA A 129 1.55 9.09 48.86
N GLU A 130 1.64 8.32 49.94
CA GLU A 130 2.30 7.01 49.94
C GLU A 130 1.48 5.99 49.15
N GLN A 131 0.15 5.99 49.38
CA GLN A 131 -0.76 5.13 48.64
C GLN A 131 -0.82 5.50 47.15
N SER A 132 -0.78 6.79 46.84
CA SER A 132 -0.72 7.28 45.45
C SER A 132 0.54 6.77 44.74
N SER A 133 1.73 6.88 45.37
CA SER A 133 3.00 6.38 44.80
C SER A 133 2.94 4.88 44.52
N ARG A 134 2.56 4.09 45.53
CA ARG A 134 2.46 2.63 45.40
C ARG A 134 1.49 2.21 44.29
N ARG A 135 0.39 2.93 44.09
CA ARG A 135 -0.55 2.65 42.99
C ARG A 135 0.03 3.01 41.62
N ARG A 136 0.75 4.14 41.50
CA ARG A 136 1.43 4.52 40.25
C ARG A 136 2.48 3.50 39.86
N GLU A 137 3.34 3.11 40.80
CA GLU A 137 4.38 2.09 40.56
C GLU A 137 3.77 0.77 40.08
N ARG A 138 2.66 0.33 40.69
CA ARG A 138 1.93 -0.87 40.24
C ARG A 138 1.34 -0.71 38.83
N ALA A 139 0.78 0.45 38.52
CA ALA A 139 0.23 0.74 37.19
C ALA A 139 1.34 0.74 36.14
N GLU A 140 2.48 1.37 36.42
CA GLU A 140 3.67 1.39 35.56
C GLU A 140 4.25 -0.01 35.35
N ALA A 141 4.38 -0.82 36.41
CA ALA A 141 4.84 -2.19 36.31
C ALA A 141 3.90 -3.04 35.44
N THR A 142 2.58 -2.90 35.63
CA THR A 142 1.57 -3.59 34.82
C THR A 142 1.65 -3.17 33.35
N TRP A 143 1.83 -1.86 33.10
CA TRP A 143 1.97 -1.32 31.75
C TRP A 143 3.25 -1.81 31.06
N ARG A 144 4.37 -1.87 31.78
CA ARG A 144 5.63 -2.40 31.27
C ARG A 144 5.50 -3.86 30.82
N THR A 145 4.83 -4.70 31.60
CA THR A 145 4.53 -6.08 31.23
C THR A 145 3.64 -6.15 29.98
N ALA A 146 2.62 -5.30 29.88
CA ALA A 146 1.77 -5.23 28.70
C ALA A 146 2.55 -4.81 27.45
N GLN A 147 3.44 -3.82 27.56
CA GLN A 147 4.31 -3.39 26.45
C GLN A 147 5.22 -4.52 25.94
N GLN A 148 5.78 -5.34 26.84
CA GLN A 148 6.58 -6.50 26.46
C GLN A 148 5.74 -7.53 25.68
N ALA A 149 4.52 -7.80 26.13
CA ALA A 149 3.61 -8.71 25.42
C ALA A 149 3.22 -8.17 24.02
N PHE A 150 3.02 -6.85 23.89
CA PHE A 150 2.76 -6.22 22.60
C PHE A 150 3.97 -6.30 21.68
N ASP A 151 5.18 -6.10 22.20
CA ASP A 151 6.41 -6.22 21.42
C ASP A 151 6.58 -7.64 20.86
N GLU A 152 6.40 -8.66 21.70
CA GLU A 152 6.48 -10.06 21.26
C GLU A 152 5.43 -10.38 20.17
N ALA A 153 4.20 -9.91 20.35
CA ALA A 153 3.14 -10.06 19.34
C ALA A 153 3.48 -9.35 18.03
N ILE A 154 4.07 -8.15 18.09
CA ILE A 154 4.56 -7.40 16.92
C ILE A 154 5.66 -8.18 16.21
N GLN A 155 6.63 -8.73 16.93
CA GLN A 155 7.70 -9.54 16.33
C GLN A 155 7.15 -10.79 15.65
N HIS A 156 6.16 -11.44 16.25
CA HIS A 156 5.47 -12.57 15.62
C HIS A 156 4.76 -12.15 14.33
N LEU A 157 4.00 -11.05 14.35
CA LEU A 157 3.28 -10.56 13.20
C LEU A 157 4.22 -10.06 12.08
N ASN A 158 5.34 -9.44 12.44
CA ASN A 158 6.36 -8.99 11.50
C ASN A 158 7.00 -10.17 10.74
N ARG A 159 7.22 -11.31 11.41
CA ARG A 159 7.66 -12.53 10.71
C ARG A 159 6.66 -13.00 9.66
N ALA A 160 5.36 -12.94 9.99
CA ALA A 160 4.30 -13.28 9.02
C ALA A 160 4.23 -12.26 7.86
N ILE A 161 4.39 -10.97 8.15
CA ILE A 161 4.44 -9.91 7.13
C ILE A 161 5.62 -10.10 6.18
N LEU A 162 6.80 -10.44 6.71
CA LEU A 162 7.96 -10.75 5.87
C LEU A 162 7.68 -11.95 4.96
N ALA A 163 7.13 -13.04 5.51
CA ALA A 163 6.75 -14.20 4.71
C ALA A 163 5.73 -13.86 3.62
N TYR A 164 4.73 -13.03 3.93
CA TYR A 164 3.75 -12.53 2.96
C TYR A 164 4.42 -11.71 1.85
N ASN A 165 5.27 -10.75 2.21
CA ASN A 165 5.94 -9.86 1.26
C ASN A 165 6.88 -10.61 0.30
N LEU A 166 7.39 -11.77 0.69
CA LEU A 166 8.19 -12.64 -0.17
C LEU A 166 7.35 -13.49 -1.12
N LYS A 167 6.08 -13.76 -0.77
CA LYS A 167 5.16 -14.61 -1.55
C LYS A 167 4.24 -13.81 -2.46
N VAL A 168 4.14 -12.51 -2.25
CA VAL A 168 3.22 -11.66 -3.01
C VAL A 168 3.73 -11.47 -4.45
N PRO A 169 2.89 -11.70 -5.49
CA PRO A 169 3.25 -11.43 -6.88
C PRO A 169 3.57 -9.96 -7.14
N PRO A 170 4.36 -9.64 -8.20
CA PRO A 170 4.59 -8.26 -8.62
C PRO A 170 3.28 -7.56 -8.99
N GLY A 171 3.17 -6.27 -8.64
CA GLY A 171 1.96 -5.47 -8.87
C GLY A 171 0.97 -5.44 -7.69
N ILE A 172 1.24 -6.18 -6.62
CA ILE A 172 0.50 -6.10 -5.36
C ILE A 172 1.39 -5.46 -4.29
N ASP A 173 0.82 -4.54 -3.52
CA ASP A 173 1.55 -3.82 -2.48
C ASP A 173 1.99 -4.74 -1.34
N GLN A 174 3.25 -4.59 -0.95
CA GLN A 174 3.79 -5.20 0.26
C GLN A 174 3.19 -4.54 1.51
N LYS A 175 3.09 -5.31 2.59
CA LYS A 175 2.63 -4.82 3.89
C LYS A 175 3.80 -4.25 4.68
N PRO A 176 3.66 -3.07 5.31
CA PRO A 176 4.72 -2.51 6.13
C PRO A 176 4.90 -3.29 7.44
N LEU A 177 6.14 -3.38 7.92
CA LEU A 177 6.42 -3.89 9.26
C LEU A 177 5.87 -2.95 10.32
N LEU A 178 5.49 -3.53 11.45
CA LEU A 178 4.98 -2.83 12.61
C LEU A 178 6.13 -2.51 13.58
N ASP A 179 6.03 -1.35 14.21
CA ASP A 179 6.93 -0.87 15.24
C ASP A 179 6.11 -0.47 16.47
N LEU A 180 6.52 -0.93 17.66
CA LEU A 180 5.76 -0.71 18.89
C LEU A 180 5.59 0.78 19.20
N GLN A 181 6.64 1.58 19.06
CA GLN A 181 6.58 3.01 19.39
C GLN A 181 5.63 3.75 18.46
N ARG A 182 5.72 3.46 17.15
CA ARG A 182 4.82 4.04 16.15
C ARG A 182 3.37 3.62 16.38
N GLU A 183 3.11 2.35 16.72
CA GLU A 183 1.74 1.90 17.04
C GLU A 183 1.21 2.55 18.33
N LEU A 184 2.04 2.71 19.36
CA LEU A 184 1.63 3.40 20.59
C LEU A 184 1.33 4.89 20.34
N GLN A 185 2.13 5.58 19.52
CA GLN A 185 1.90 6.97 19.14
C GLN A 185 0.57 7.17 18.39
N ARG A 186 0.16 6.19 17.57
CA ARG A 186 -1.13 6.23 16.86
C ARG A 186 -2.34 6.12 17.79
N LEU A 187 -2.14 5.60 19.00
CA LEU A 187 -3.20 5.38 19.99
C LEU A 187 -3.27 6.48 21.08
N GLN A 188 -2.33 7.43 21.08
CA GLN A 188 -2.25 8.52 22.06
C GLN A 188 -3.26 9.62 21.78
#